data_AF-A0A3P7DNV0-F1
#
_entry.id   AF-A0A3P7DNV0-F1
#
_cell.length_a   1.000
_cell.length_b   1.000
_cell.length_c   1.000
_cell.angle_alpha   90.00
_cell.angle_beta   90.00
_cell.angle_gamma   90.00
#
_symmetry.space_group_name_H-M   'P 1'
#
loop_
_entity.id
_entity.type
_entity.pdbx_description
1 polymer ?
#
loop_
_entity_poly.entity_id
_entity_poly.type
_entity_poly.pdbx_seq_one_letter_code
_entity_poly.pdbx_strand_id
1 'polypeptide(L)'
;MISVSLLGDSKDIELKANGAEIPVNQGNKLEFVQLYIKKRLEEGCYGEIDRQMRSFAEGFGSVMHSKIMNFFQPQELMEMVVGNENYDWNLFRKNAEYKGIYHARHEAILCFWEVFFEFNIVERKKFLQFLMGTTRIPIQGMSAVQIRIQPCDEKALPVAHTCFNLLDLPNITDRQEMRRRLLICLDQCHGFNLV
;
A
#
# COMPACT_ATOMS: atom_id res chain seq x y z
N MET A 1 -9.19 -18.41 -29.68
CA MET A 1 -7.78 -17.95 -29.57
C MET A 1 -7.71 -16.72 -28.67
N ILE A 2 -6.52 -16.36 -28.21
CA ILE A 2 -6.21 -15.06 -27.60
C ILE A 2 -5.13 -14.36 -28.42
N SER A 3 -5.34 -13.10 -28.76
CA SER A 3 -4.34 -12.25 -29.40
C SER A 3 -3.58 -11.48 -28.32
N VAL A 4 -2.27 -11.71 -28.21
CA VAL A 4 -1.41 -11.02 -27.24
C VAL A 4 -0.43 -10.14 -28.00
N SER A 5 -0.36 -8.87 -27.62
CA SER A 5 0.69 -7.98 -28.10
C SER A 5 1.96 -8.23 -27.28
N LEU A 6 3.00 -8.72 -27.93
CA LEU A 6 4.32 -8.94 -27.35
C LEU A 6 5.32 -8.08 -28.12
N LEU A 7 5.90 -7.09 -27.44
CA LEU A 7 6.93 -6.20 -28.01
C LEU A 7 6.50 -5.49 -29.31
N GLY A 8 5.20 -5.20 -29.45
CA GLY A 8 4.64 -4.53 -30.64
C GLY A 8 4.05 -5.49 -31.68
N ASP A 9 4.39 -6.77 -31.63
CA ASP A 9 3.83 -7.78 -32.53
C ASP A 9 2.59 -8.43 -31.93
N SER A 10 1.54 -8.60 -32.74
CA SER A 10 0.36 -9.37 -32.35
C SER A 10 0.58 -10.85 -32.64
N LYS A 11 0.46 -11.68 -31.61
CA LYS A 11 0.54 -13.13 -31.74
C LYS A 11 -0.77 -13.78 -31.29
N ASP A 12 -1.33 -14.60 -32.17
CA ASP A 12 -2.48 -15.42 -31.85
C ASP A 12 -2.02 -16.75 -31.23
N ILE A 13 -2.64 -17.09 -30.10
CA ILE A 13 -2.36 -18.32 -29.38
C ILE A 13 -3.66 -19.10 -29.24
N GLU A 14 -3.62 -20.36 -29.64
CA GLU A 14 -4.73 -21.29 -29.40
C GLU A 14 -4.87 -21.60 -27.91
N LEU A 15 -6.12 -21.61 -27.44
CA LEU A 15 -6.45 -21.88 -26.03
C LEU A 15 -6.58 -23.38 -25.73
N LYS A 16 -6.80 -24.18 -26.77
CA LYS A 16 -6.83 -25.64 -26.76
C LYS A 16 -6.47 -26.13 -28.16
N ALA A 17 -6.12 -27.40 -28.30
CA ALA A 17 -5.80 -28.00 -29.59
C ALA A 17 -6.93 -27.80 -30.61
N ASN A 18 -6.57 -27.39 -31.83
CA ASN A 18 -7.49 -27.05 -32.91
C ASN A 18 -8.50 -25.97 -32.53
N GLY A 19 -8.14 -25.10 -31.59
CA GLY A 19 -9.01 -24.08 -31.04
C GLY A 19 -9.37 -22.98 -32.05
N ALA A 20 -8.57 -22.78 -33.10
CA ALA A 20 -8.89 -21.88 -34.20
C ALA A 20 -10.09 -22.35 -35.03
N GLU A 21 -10.28 -23.67 -35.13
CA GLU A 21 -11.35 -24.30 -35.92
C GLU A 21 -12.65 -24.50 -35.14
N ILE A 22 -12.73 -24.04 -33.89
CA ILE A 22 -13.88 -24.23 -33.01
C ILE A 22 -14.56 -22.87 -32.79
N PRO A 23 -15.69 -22.59 -33.47
CA PRO A 23 -16.46 -21.38 -33.23
C PRO A 23 -16.94 -21.30 -31.78
N VAL A 24 -16.77 -20.14 -31.15
CA VAL A 24 -17.37 -19.87 -29.85
C VAL A 24 -18.87 -19.68 -30.03
N ASN A 25 -19.65 -20.46 -29.31
CA ASN A 25 -21.11 -20.49 -29.35
C ASN A 25 -21.68 -20.53 -27.93
N GLN A 26 -23.00 -20.54 -27.81
CA GLN A 26 -23.67 -20.51 -26.51
C GLN A 26 -23.30 -21.69 -25.60
N GLY A 27 -22.99 -22.86 -26.17
CA GLY A 27 -22.67 -24.08 -25.42
C GLY A 27 -21.23 -24.14 -24.90
N ASN A 28 -20.26 -23.54 -25.62
CA ASN A 28 -18.85 -23.59 -25.24
C ASN A 28 -18.30 -22.23 -24.72
N LYS A 29 -19.11 -21.17 -24.67
CA LYS A 29 -18.62 -19.85 -24.24
C LYS A 29 -18.02 -19.84 -22.84
N LEU A 30 -18.54 -20.64 -21.90
CA LEU A 30 -18.00 -20.72 -20.54
C LEU A 30 -16.63 -21.41 -20.52
N GLU A 31 -16.48 -22.48 -21.29
CA GLU A 31 -15.18 -23.14 -21.48
C GLU A 31 -14.18 -22.16 -22.10
N PHE A 32 -14.57 -21.42 -23.14
CA PHE A 32 -13.73 -20.40 -23.75
C PHE A 32 -13.29 -19.36 -22.71
N VAL A 33 -14.21 -18.84 -21.89
CA VAL A 33 -13.88 -17.87 -20.82
C VAL A 33 -12.91 -18.47 -19.81
N GLN A 34 -13.12 -19.71 -19.37
CA GLN A 34 -12.23 -20.39 -18.43
C GLN A 34 -10.82 -20.57 -19.01
N LEU A 35 -10.73 -21.07 -20.25
CA LEU A 35 -9.44 -21.23 -20.94
C LEU A 35 -8.75 -19.89 -21.17
N TYR A 36 -9.51 -18.84 -21.48
CA TYR A 36 -8.98 -17.50 -21.66
C TYR A 36 -8.38 -16.95 -20.35
N ILE A 37 -9.13 -17.06 -19.24
CA ILE A 37 -8.68 -16.63 -17.90
C ILE A 37 -7.43 -17.41 -17.51
N LYS A 38 -7.47 -18.74 -17.62
CA LYS A 38 -6.32 -19.62 -17.33
C LYS A 38 -5.09 -19.22 -18.13
N LYS A 39 -5.25 -19.04 -19.46
CA LYS A 39 -4.14 -18.67 -20.33
C LYS A 39 -3.58 -17.29 -19.99
N ARG A 40 -4.44 -16.31 -19.68
CA ARG A 40 -4.05 -14.91 -19.47
C ARG A 40 -3.49 -14.64 -18.08
N LEU A 41 -4.02 -15.30 -17.05
CA LEU A 41 -3.73 -14.99 -15.64
C LEU A 41 -2.95 -16.09 -14.91
N GLU A 42 -2.99 -17.35 -15.37
CA GLU A 42 -2.30 -18.47 -14.70
C GLU A 42 -1.08 -18.93 -15.49
N GLU A 43 -1.23 -19.20 -16.79
CA GLU A 43 -0.15 -19.78 -17.60
C GLU A 43 0.77 -18.70 -18.18
N GLY A 44 0.20 -17.65 -18.79
CA GLY A 44 0.92 -16.78 -19.71
C GLY A 44 1.08 -17.41 -21.11
N CYS A 45 1.77 -16.71 -22.01
CA CYS A 45 1.94 -17.17 -23.39
C CYS A 45 2.77 -18.46 -23.45
N TYR A 46 3.80 -18.56 -22.60
CA TYR A 46 4.84 -19.58 -22.59
C TYR A 46 5.05 -20.22 -21.19
N GLY A 47 4.07 -20.12 -20.29
CA GLY A 47 4.17 -20.67 -18.93
C GLY A 47 4.92 -19.78 -17.94
N GLU A 48 5.18 -18.52 -18.29
CA GLU A 48 5.95 -17.57 -17.50
C GLU A 48 5.24 -17.14 -16.23
N ILE A 49 3.92 -16.95 -16.27
CA ILE A 49 3.14 -16.54 -15.09
C ILE A 49 3.11 -17.69 -14.09
N ASP A 50 2.84 -18.90 -14.58
CA ASP A 50 2.79 -20.11 -13.76
C ASP A 50 4.13 -20.37 -13.06
N ARG A 51 5.25 -20.20 -13.78
CA ARG A 51 6.59 -20.30 -13.20
C ARG A 51 6.82 -19.25 -12.11
N GLN A 52 6.52 -17.98 -12.39
CA GLN A 52 6.72 -16.89 -11.43
C GLN A 52 5.82 -17.06 -10.19
N MET A 53 4.57 -17.47 -10.39
CA MET A 53 3.62 -17.72 -9.32
C MET A 53 4.06 -18.88 -8.42
N ARG A 54 4.57 -19.98 -9.00
CA ARG A 54 5.12 -21.09 -8.22
C ARG A 54 6.34 -20.66 -7.40
N SER A 55 7.28 -19.93 -7.99
CA SER A 55 8.45 -19.42 -7.26
C SER A 55 8.06 -18.45 -6.14
N PHE A 56 7.07 -17.57 -6.38
CA PHE A 56 6.52 -16.71 -5.34
C PHE A 56 5.84 -17.51 -4.23
N ALA A 57 4.99 -18.49 -4.57
CA ALA A 57 4.29 -19.32 -3.60
C ALA A 57 5.27 -20.15 -2.75
N GLU A 58 6.33 -20.69 -3.34
CA GLU A 58 7.40 -21.41 -2.64
C GLU A 58 8.16 -20.47 -1.68
N GLY A 59 8.60 -19.31 -2.18
CA GLY A 59 9.31 -18.31 -1.37
C GLY A 59 8.44 -17.79 -0.23
N PHE A 60 7.17 -17.48 -0.49
CA PHE A 60 6.21 -17.07 0.52
C PHE A 60 5.98 -18.18 1.57
N GLY A 61 5.77 -19.42 1.14
CA GLY A 61 5.60 -20.57 2.02
C GLY A 61 6.82 -20.86 2.91
N SER A 62 8.03 -20.56 2.42
CA SER A 62 9.29 -20.70 3.18
C SER A 62 9.47 -19.66 4.30
N VAL A 63 8.71 -18.56 4.26
CA VAL A 63 8.69 -17.56 5.35
C VAL A 63 7.50 -17.79 6.26
N MET A 64 6.34 -18.07 5.67
CA MET A 64 5.08 -18.27 6.37
C MET A 64 4.82 -19.75 6.69
N HIS A 65 5.65 -20.33 7.57
CA HIS A 65 5.59 -21.75 7.97
C HIS A 65 4.37 -22.14 8.86
N SER A 66 3.28 -21.39 8.82
CA SER A 66 2.11 -21.68 9.65
C SER A 66 1.07 -22.49 8.89
N LYS A 67 0.65 -23.62 9.46
CA LYS A 67 -0.48 -24.43 8.94
C LYS A 67 -1.77 -23.62 8.82
N ILE A 68 -1.89 -22.49 9.55
CA ILE A 68 -3.03 -21.59 9.47
C ILE A 68 -3.21 -21.01 8.06
N MET A 69 -2.12 -20.88 7.30
CA MET A 69 -2.13 -20.34 5.94
C MET A 69 -3.06 -21.11 5.00
N ASN A 70 -3.21 -22.43 5.20
CA ASN A 70 -4.08 -23.28 4.37
C ASN A 70 -5.57 -23.04 4.60
N PHE A 71 -5.94 -22.30 5.65
CA PHE A 71 -7.34 -21.97 5.96
C PHE A 71 -7.76 -20.60 5.41
N PHE A 72 -6.80 -19.76 5.00
CA PHE A 72 -7.11 -18.45 4.45
C PHE A 72 -7.76 -18.56 3.08
N GLN A 73 -8.87 -17.84 2.90
CA GLN A 73 -9.33 -17.48 1.57
C GLN A 73 -8.35 -16.44 0.98
N PRO A 74 -8.15 -16.42 -0.35
CA PRO A 74 -7.26 -15.44 -0.99
C PRO A 74 -7.55 -13.99 -0.60
N GLN A 75 -8.83 -13.64 -0.44
CA GLN A 75 -9.27 -12.32 0.00
C GLN A 75 -8.87 -12.01 1.44
N GLU A 76 -9.01 -12.97 2.36
CA GLU A 76 -8.63 -12.78 3.77
C GLU A 76 -7.10 -12.62 3.90
N LEU A 77 -6.33 -13.38 3.12
CA LEU A 77 -4.88 -13.22 3.09
C LEU A 77 -4.48 -11.86 2.51
N MET A 78 -5.14 -11.43 1.43
CA MET A 78 -4.92 -10.10 0.87
C MET A 78 -5.24 -9.01 1.89
N GLU A 79 -6.36 -9.11 2.60
CA GLU A 79 -6.71 -8.15 3.65
C GLU A 79 -5.70 -8.13 4.78
N MET A 80 -5.17 -9.29 5.20
CA MET A 80 -4.12 -9.35 6.21
C MET A 80 -2.84 -8.65 5.78
N VAL A 81 -2.42 -8.83 4.52
CA VAL A 81 -1.16 -8.26 4.00
C VAL A 81 -1.33 -6.78 3.64
N VAL A 82 -2.42 -6.43 2.95
CA VAL A 82 -2.67 -5.07 2.45
C VAL A 82 -3.27 -4.17 3.53
N GLY A 83 -4.03 -4.73 4.47
CA GLY A 83 -4.75 -3.99 5.49
C GLY A 83 -6.07 -3.39 4.97
N ASN A 84 -6.62 -2.43 5.71
CA ASN A 84 -7.90 -1.77 5.39
C ASN A 84 -7.79 -0.23 5.45
N GLU A 85 -8.94 0.44 5.34
CA GLU A 85 -9.06 1.91 5.37
C GLU A 85 -10.00 2.39 6.50
N ASN A 86 -10.13 1.61 7.58
CA ASN A 86 -11.02 1.91 8.70
C ASN A 86 -10.33 2.85 9.70
N TYR A 87 -10.10 4.10 9.29
CA TYR A 87 -9.34 5.07 10.07
C TYR A 87 -10.09 5.55 11.32
N ASP A 88 -9.39 5.55 12.45
CA ASP A 88 -9.77 6.30 13.66
C ASP A 88 -8.64 7.26 14.03
N TRP A 89 -8.77 8.50 13.60
CA TRP A 89 -7.74 9.54 13.79
C TRP A 89 -7.50 9.89 15.27
N ASN A 90 -8.48 9.64 16.15
CA ASN A 90 -8.28 9.85 17.59
C ASN A 90 -7.38 8.76 18.18
N LEU A 91 -7.58 7.50 17.78
CA LEU A 91 -6.67 6.41 18.14
C LEU A 91 -5.28 6.61 17.56
N PHE A 92 -5.16 7.14 16.34
CA PHE A 92 -3.88 7.50 15.74
C PHE A 92 -3.06 8.45 16.62
N ARG A 93 -3.70 9.55 17.07
CA ARG A 93 -3.07 10.49 18.02
C ARG A 93 -2.76 9.85 19.36
N LYS A 94 -3.67 9.02 19.87
CA LYS A 94 -3.50 8.35 21.18
C LYS A 94 -2.31 7.38 21.19
N ASN A 95 -2.03 6.75 20.05
CA ASN A 95 -0.95 5.79 19.89
C ASN A 95 0.41 6.42 19.57
N ALA A 96 0.47 7.74 19.47
CA ALA A 96 1.71 8.44 19.21
C ALA A 96 2.62 8.48 20.45
N GLU A 97 3.84 8.01 20.27
CA GLU A 97 4.92 8.12 21.24
C GLU A 97 5.80 9.32 20.89
N TYR A 98 6.38 9.94 21.91
CA TYR A 98 7.22 11.14 21.76
C TYR A 98 8.61 10.87 22.31
N LYS A 99 9.63 11.40 21.63
CA LYS A 99 11.04 11.24 22.02
C LYS A 99 11.72 12.57 22.30
N GLY A 100 12.83 12.51 23.05
CA GLY A 100 13.66 13.66 23.36
C GLY A 100 12.90 14.67 24.22
N ILE A 101 12.90 15.94 23.81
CA ILE A 101 12.17 17.00 24.50
C ILE A 101 10.65 16.94 24.27
N TYR A 102 10.19 16.16 23.27
CA TYR A 102 8.77 16.08 22.97
C TYR A 102 8.04 15.16 23.93
N HIS A 103 6.86 15.62 24.33
CA HIS A 103 5.85 14.91 25.08
C HIS A 103 4.47 15.40 24.64
N ALA A 104 3.40 14.69 25.02
CA ALA A 104 2.03 14.96 24.53
C ALA A 104 1.48 16.38 24.80
N ARG A 105 2.12 17.15 25.69
CA ARG A 105 1.73 18.53 26.05
C ARG A 105 2.74 19.57 25.56
N HIS A 106 3.78 19.17 24.83
CA HIS A 106 4.76 20.09 24.28
C HIS A 106 4.11 20.96 23.20
N GLU A 107 4.43 22.26 23.15
CA GLU A 107 3.74 23.22 22.28
C GLU A 107 3.78 22.83 20.80
N ALA A 108 4.94 22.42 20.28
CA ALA A 108 5.06 21.93 18.90
C ALA A 108 4.22 20.67 18.62
N ILE A 109 4.05 19.79 19.60
CA ILE A 109 3.21 18.58 19.47
C ILE A 109 1.73 18.96 19.45
N LEU A 110 1.32 19.90 20.31
CA LEU A 110 -0.05 20.43 20.31
C LEU A 110 -0.35 21.12 18.97
N CYS A 111 0.56 21.97 18.49
CA CYS A 111 0.46 22.64 17.19
C CYS A 111 0.35 21.64 16.04
N PHE A 112 1.21 20.61 16.00
CA PHE A 112 1.15 19.54 15.02
C PHE A 112 -0.22 18.85 15.00
N TRP A 113 -0.75 18.47 16.16
CA TRP A 113 -2.04 17.80 16.23
C TRP A 113 -3.20 18.74 15.86
N GLU A 114 -3.18 20.01 16.26
CA GLU A 114 -4.17 20.99 15.83
C GLU A 114 -4.23 21.08 14.29
N VAL A 115 -3.08 21.24 13.64
CA VAL A 115 -3.00 21.26 12.17
C VAL A 115 -3.45 19.94 11.55
N PHE A 116 -3.03 18.80 12.09
CA PHE A 116 -3.42 17.49 11.60
C PHE A 116 -4.95 17.28 11.68
N PHE A 117 -5.60 17.75 12.73
CA PHE A 117 -7.05 17.67 12.87
C PHE A 117 -7.80 18.73 12.04
N GLU A 118 -7.15 19.82 11.61
CA GLU A 118 -7.69 20.73 10.59
C GLU A 118 -7.63 20.14 9.17
N PHE A 119 -6.77 19.14 8.91
CA PHE A 119 -6.71 18.49 7.60
C PHE A 119 -8.01 17.76 7.24
N ASN A 120 -8.36 17.85 5.96
CA ASN A 120 -9.43 17.04 5.38
C ASN A 120 -9.00 15.57 5.23
N ILE A 121 -9.93 14.68 4.87
CA ILE A 121 -9.64 13.25 4.75
C ILE A 121 -8.56 12.91 3.72
N VAL A 122 -8.48 13.67 2.61
CA VAL A 122 -7.47 13.47 1.57
C VAL A 122 -6.09 13.83 2.09
N GLU A 123 -5.97 14.97 2.78
CA GLU A 123 -4.74 15.43 3.42
C GLU A 123 -4.27 14.47 4.53
N ARG A 124 -5.17 13.95 5.36
CA ARG A 124 -4.80 12.94 6.38
C ARG A 124 -4.31 11.63 5.78
N LYS A 125 -4.93 11.17 4.68
CA LYS A 125 -4.44 10.01 3.91
C LYS A 125 -3.07 10.28 3.30
N LYS A 126 -2.85 11.47 2.72
CA LYS A 126 -1.51 11.88 2.25
C LYS A 126 -0.49 11.88 3.39
N PHE A 127 -0.87 12.28 4.60
CA PHE A 127 0.01 12.21 5.77
C PHE A 127 0.38 10.77 6.14
N LEU A 128 -0.57 9.81 6.10
CA LEU A 128 -0.22 8.40 6.28
C LEU A 128 0.74 7.90 5.19
N GLN A 129 0.48 8.27 3.93
CA GLN A 129 1.38 7.93 2.83
C GLN A 129 2.79 8.49 3.05
N PHE A 130 2.90 9.75 3.51
CA PHE A 130 4.17 10.38 3.87
C PHE A 130 4.87 9.64 4.99
N LEU A 131 4.15 9.36 6.09
CA LEU A 131 4.73 8.83 7.32
C LEU A 131 5.07 7.33 7.24
N MET A 132 4.23 6.54 6.55
CA MET A 132 4.24 5.08 6.58
C MET A 132 4.50 4.44 5.21
N GLY A 133 4.49 5.23 4.13
CA GLY A 133 4.62 4.71 2.76
C GLY A 133 3.36 4.04 2.22
N THR A 134 2.26 4.07 2.97
CA THR A 134 0.97 3.49 2.58
C THR A 134 -0.18 4.26 3.21
N THR A 135 -1.32 4.30 2.54
CA THR A 135 -2.58 4.76 3.15
C THR A 135 -3.30 3.65 3.89
N ARG A 136 -2.89 2.39 3.74
CA ARG A 136 -3.56 1.24 4.36
C ARG A 136 -3.03 0.99 5.77
N ILE A 137 -3.94 0.62 6.67
CA ILE A 137 -3.62 0.30 8.07
C ILE A 137 -3.86 -1.19 8.34
N PRO A 138 -3.22 -1.78 9.38
CA PRO A 138 -3.43 -3.18 9.72
C PRO A 138 -4.91 -3.53 9.91
N ILE A 139 -5.27 -4.81 9.71
CA ILE A 139 -6.66 -5.26 9.82
C ILE A 139 -7.29 -4.98 11.19
N GLN A 140 -6.46 -4.91 12.24
CA GLN A 140 -6.85 -4.54 13.61
C GLN A 140 -7.25 -3.07 13.76
N GLY A 141 -7.08 -2.26 12.72
CA GLY A 141 -7.42 -0.84 12.67
C GLY A 141 -6.34 0.08 13.23
N MET A 142 -6.70 1.34 13.46
CA MET A 142 -5.74 2.40 13.82
C MET A 142 -5.11 2.18 15.20
N SER A 143 -5.75 1.38 16.07
CA SER A 143 -5.20 0.97 17.37
C SER A 143 -3.89 0.18 17.25
N ALA A 144 -3.62 -0.45 16.10
CA ALA A 144 -2.39 -1.18 15.83
C ALA A 144 -1.30 -0.30 15.19
N VAL A 145 -1.64 0.92 14.77
CA VAL A 145 -0.67 1.86 14.20
C VAL A 145 0.00 2.61 15.35
N GLN A 146 1.30 2.37 15.52
CA GLN A 146 2.16 3.11 16.45
C GLN A 146 3.08 4.03 15.65
N ILE A 147 3.07 5.31 16.02
CA ILE A 147 3.96 6.31 15.43
C ILE A 147 4.84 6.91 16.51
N ARG A 148 6.03 7.37 16.12
CA ARG A 148 6.94 8.08 17.01
C ARG A 148 7.20 9.47 16.44
N ILE A 149 7.23 10.49 17.29
CA ILE A 149 7.58 11.86 16.91
C ILE A 149 8.80 12.30 17.71
N GLN A 150 9.83 12.78 17.04
CA GLN A 150 11.08 13.23 17.66
C GLN A 150 11.51 14.60 17.09
N PRO A 151 12.26 15.40 17.85
CA PRO A 151 12.72 16.71 17.41
C PRO A 151 13.78 16.59 16.30
N CYS A 152 13.79 17.56 15.40
CA CYS A 152 14.85 17.80 14.44
C CYS A 152 15.16 19.30 14.33
N ASP A 153 16.06 19.68 13.42
CA ASP A 153 16.47 21.08 13.22
C ASP A 153 15.27 22.00 12.92
N GLU A 154 15.17 23.13 13.62
CA GLU A 154 14.05 24.07 13.52
C GLU A 154 13.87 24.68 12.13
N LYS A 155 14.90 24.69 11.28
CA LYS A 155 14.85 25.20 9.90
C LYS A 155 14.54 24.09 8.90
N ALA A 156 14.63 22.82 9.28
CA ALA A 156 14.34 21.70 8.41
C ALA A 156 12.83 21.56 8.12
N LEU A 157 12.51 20.87 7.02
CA LEU A 157 11.16 20.34 6.81
C LEU A 157 10.97 19.07 7.68
N PRO A 158 9.72 18.71 8.03
CA PRO A 158 9.44 17.40 8.61
C PRO A 158 9.98 16.26 7.73
N VAL A 159 10.54 15.23 8.35
CA VAL A 159 11.09 14.04 7.67
C VAL A 159 10.44 12.78 8.22
N ALA A 160 10.01 11.88 7.33
CA ALA A 160 9.43 10.60 7.70
C ALA A 160 10.42 9.46 7.45
N HIS A 161 10.60 8.60 8.45
CA HIS A 161 11.31 7.33 8.32
C HIS A 161 10.28 6.19 8.29
N THR A 162 9.79 5.88 7.07
CA THR A 162 8.64 5.01 6.84
C THR A 162 8.79 3.61 7.43
N CYS A 163 9.99 3.02 7.37
CA CYS A 163 10.27 1.71 7.97
C CYS A 163 10.03 1.65 9.49
N PHE A 164 9.98 2.81 10.16
CA PHE A 164 9.89 2.92 11.61
C PHE A 164 8.68 3.73 12.09
N ASN A 165 7.82 4.19 11.17
CA ASN A 165 6.71 5.12 11.42
C ASN A 165 7.14 6.30 12.32
N LEU A 166 8.33 6.86 12.03
CA LEU A 166 8.97 7.90 12.83
C LEU A 166 8.95 9.23 12.07
N LEU A 167 8.42 10.26 12.72
CA LEU A 167 8.38 11.63 12.24
C LEU A 167 9.44 12.46 12.98
N ASP A 168 10.42 12.95 12.23
CA ASP A 168 11.27 14.05 12.65
C ASP A 168 10.49 15.34 12.44
N LEU A 169 10.10 15.99 13.53
CA LEU A 169 9.26 17.19 13.53
C LEU A 169 10.07 18.38 14.08
N PRO A 170 10.24 19.47 13.31
CA PRO A 170 10.86 20.69 13.80
C PRO A 170 10.02 21.33 14.92
N ASN A 171 10.68 22.04 15.84
CA ASN A 171 10.01 22.70 16.96
C ASN A 171 9.27 23.97 16.49
N ILE A 172 8.08 23.80 15.92
CA ILE A 172 7.27 24.87 15.36
C ILE A 172 6.03 25.06 16.21
N THR A 173 5.85 26.26 16.75
CA THR A 173 4.66 26.64 17.54
C THR A 173 3.70 27.53 16.75
N ASP A 174 4.15 28.12 15.64
CA ASP A 174 3.30 28.85 14.71
C ASP A 174 2.50 27.88 13.82
N ARG A 175 1.17 27.96 13.92
CA ARG A 175 0.26 27.04 13.24
C ARG A 175 0.30 27.17 11.73
N GLN A 176 0.47 28.39 11.22
CA GLN A 176 0.52 28.62 9.78
C GLN A 176 1.79 28.00 9.18
N GLU A 177 2.92 28.17 9.85
CA GLU A 177 4.19 27.58 9.46
C GLU A 177 4.18 26.06 9.57
N MET A 178 3.63 25.49 10.66
CA MET A 178 3.45 24.05 10.81
C MET A 178 2.62 23.47 9.66
N ARG A 179 1.47 24.10 9.36
CA ARG A 179 0.61 23.69 8.25
C ARG A 179 1.33 23.80 6.90
N ARG A 180 2.00 24.92 6.64
CA ARG A 180 2.73 25.15 5.39
C ARG A 180 3.79 24.07 5.16
N ARG A 181 4.63 23.77 6.17
CA ARG A 181 5.68 22.76 6.04
C ARG A 181 5.13 21.35 5.88
N LEU A 182 4.10 20.98 6.64
CA LEU A 182 3.44 19.68 6.46
C LEU A 182 2.89 19.54 5.04
N LEU A 183 2.16 20.54 4.53
CA LEU A 183 1.60 20.49 3.18
C LEU A 183 2.67 20.35 2.09
N ILE A 184 3.83 21.03 2.22
CA ILE A 184 4.97 20.84 1.31
C ILE A 184 5.40 19.37 1.29
N CYS A 185 5.58 18.75 2.46
CA CYS A 185 5.93 17.33 2.55
C CYS A 185 4.86 16.44 1.91
N LEU A 186 3.56 16.73 2.15
CA LEU A 186 2.45 15.92 1.65
C LEU A 186 2.32 15.96 0.12
N ASP A 187 2.66 17.08 -0.51
CA ASP A 187 2.58 17.23 -1.97
C ASP A 187 3.82 16.69 -2.69
N GLN A 188 4.95 16.54 -1.98
CA GLN A 188 6.21 16.02 -2.54
C GLN A 188 6.40 14.50 -2.37
N CYS A 189 5.41 13.79 -1.81
CA CYS A 189 5.47 12.34 -1.57
C CYS A 189 5.42 11.45 -2.83
N HIS A 190 5.25 12.03 -4.02
CA HIS A 190 5.11 11.26 -5.24
C HIS A 190 6.42 11.24 -6.03
N GLY A 191 7.02 10.04 -6.14
CA GLY A 191 8.17 9.78 -7.01
C GLY A 191 9.53 9.95 -6.33
N PHE A 192 10.56 10.17 -7.16
CA PHE A 192 11.95 10.35 -6.73
C PHE A 192 12.29 11.84 -6.80
N ASN A 193 11.78 12.64 -5.86
CA ASN A 193 12.14 14.05 -5.78
C ASN A 193 13.45 14.19 -4.99
N LEU A 194 14.43 14.90 -5.56
CA LEU A 194 15.56 15.46 -4.82
C LEU A 194 15.10 16.79 -4.23
N VAL A 195 15.06 16.88 -2.90
CA VAL A 195 14.92 18.15 -2.17
C VAL A 195 16.30 18.63 -1.78
#